data_AF-A0A9D9Q3P1-F1
#
_entry.id   AF-A0A9D9Q3P1-F1
#
_cell.length_a   1.000
_cell.length_b   1.000
_cell.length_c   1.000
_cell.angle_alpha   90.00
_cell.angle_beta   90.00
_cell.angle_gamma   90.00
#
_symmetry.space_group_name_H-M   'P 1'
#
loop_
_entity.id
_entity.type
_entity.pdbx_description
1 polymer ?
#
loop_
_entity_poly.entity_id
_entity_poly.type
_entity_poly.pdbx_seq_one_letter_code
_entity_poly.pdbx_strand_id
1 'polypeptide(L)'
;RNIVQSFSEIHKKVAAAKADSSDYKNTILPKDMFAVSLFSKHEDFARKLLTVDGGEKWFSEFMTSWIPAYSDNIRNEDPYEDSMFRLNLLFKLSFGKLVIYDSEQMLYGKHISVSMNDYIQLMQLAQNLDLYTMLNDSRNMCVFPENINGKPQYIPDNCFFMMGDNRFNSLDMRHSYDLKTVKITNLDEYSLHYSSRLEPKYVNAKKMLGGTSFRFWPLNRIGILKKTKK
;
A
#
# COMPACT_ATOMS: atom_id res chain seq x y z
N ARG A 1 -3.83 -18.47 -16.35
CA ARG A 1 -2.55 -18.20 -17.05
C ARG A 1 -1.78 -17.18 -16.23
N ASN A 2 -0.45 -17.28 -16.14
CA ASN A 2 0.37 -16.30 -15.43
C ASN A 2 0.22 -14.92 -16.11
N ILE A 3 -0.15 -13.88 -15.34
CA ILE A 3 -0.41 -12.52 -15.87
C ILE A 3 0.76 -12.01 -16.72
N VAL A 4 2.01 -12.28 -16.30
CA VAL A 4 3.22 -11.90 -17.03
C VAL A 4 3.30 -12.62 -18.39
N GLN A 5 3.02 -13.92 -18.42
CA GLN A 5 3.02 -14.70 -19.65
C GLN A 5 1.94 -14.21 -20.63
N SER A 6 0.74 -13.90 -20.11
CA SER A 6 -0.34 -13.35 -20.93
C SER A 6 0.04 -12.01 -21.56
N PHE A 7 0.70 -11.12 -20.81
CA PHE A 7 1.16 -9.85 -21.37
C PHE A 7 2.27 -10.05 -22.41
N SER A 8 3.23 -10.94 -22.14
CA SER A 8 4.30 -11.32 -23.09
C SER A 8 3.74 -11.79 -24.45
N GLU A 9 2.73 -12.65 -24.44
CA GLU A 9 2.08 -13.14 -25.66
C GLU A 9 1.38 -12.04 -26.46
N ILE A 10 0.78 -11.06 -25.78
CA ILE A 10 0.14 -9.91 -26.42
C ILE A 10 1.20 -8.95 -26.97
N HIS A 11 2.21 -8.61 -26.17
CA HIS A 11 3.29 -7.69 -26.54
C HIS A 11 4.04 -8.17 -27.79
N LYS A 12 4.38 -9.46 -27.88
CA LYS A 12 5.04 -10.07 -29.05
C LYS A 12 4.26 -9.96 -30.35
N LYS A 13 2.95 -9.80 -30.30
CA LYS A 13 2.11 -9.61 -31.49
C LYS A 13 2.04 -8.15 -31.95
N VAL A 14 2.36 -7.21 -31.06
CA VAL A 14 2.38 -5.76 -31.33
C VAL A 14 3.79 -5.29 -31.70
N ALA A 15 4.80 -5.77 -30.98
CA ALA A 15 6.19 -5.37 -31.18
C ALA A 15 6.76 -6.03 -32.45
N ALA A 16 6.81 -5.28 -33.55
CA ALA A 16 7.74 -5.59 -34.63
C ALA A 16 9.17 -5.40 -34.09
N ALA A 17 9.96 -6.48 -34.10
CA ALA A 17 11.31 -6.57 -33.54
C ALA A 17 12.12 -5.26 -33.68
N LYS A 18 12.19 -4.48 -32.62
CA LYS A 18 13.14 -3.38 -32.47
C LYS A 18 14.00 -3.65 -31.23
N ALA A 19 15.27 -3.28 -31.34
CA ALA A 19 16.28 -3.57 -30.34
C ALA A 19 15.90 -2.95 -28.98
N ASP A 20 16.11 -3.70 -27.90
CA ASP A 20 15.88 -3.23 -26.53
C ASP A 20 16.54 -1.86 -26.31
N SER A 21 15.72 -0.81 -26.18
CA SER A 21 16.23 0.46 -25.70
C SER A 21 16.43 0.35 -24.19
N SER A 22 17.61 0.73 -23.70
CA SER A 22 17.93 0.74 -22.26
C SER A 22 17.05 1.68 -21.42
N ASP A 23 16.15 2.45 -22.05
CA ASP A 23 15.30 3.47 -21.43
C ASP A 23 13.91 2.95 -20.97
N TYR A 24 13.62 1.65 -21.13
CA TYR A 24 12.31 1.08 -20.76
C TYR A 24 11.95 1.28 -19.27
N LYS A 25 12.95 1.43 -18.39
CA LYS A 25 12.73 1.71 -16.96
C LYS A 25 12.04 3.05 -16.71
N ASN A 26 12.20 4.00 -17.61
CA ASN A 26 11.57 5.32 -17.53
C ASN A 26 10.18 5.37 -18.18
N THR A 27 9.65 4.24 -18.67
CA THR A 27 8.32 4.15 -19.29
C THR A 27 7.21 4.59 -18.33
N ILE A 28 7.31 4.17 -17.06
CA ILE A 28 6.41 4.59 -15.99
C ILE A 28 7.27 5.05 -14.82
N LEU A 29 7.16 6.32 -14.47
CA LEU A 29 8.04 6.97 -13.50
C LEU A 29 7.53 6.74 -12.06
N PRO A 30 8.38 6.93 -11.03
CA PRO A 30 7.94 6.82 -9.64
C PRO A 30 6.74 7.72 -9.27
N LYS A 31 6.62 8.90 -9.89
CA LYS A 31 5.45 9.78 -9.72
C LYS A 31 4.15 9.18 -10.24
N ASP A 32 4.25 8.29 -11.23
CA ASP A 32 3.11 7.59 -11.85
C ASP A 32 2.68 6.36 -11.02
N MET A 33 3.52 5.90 -10.08
CA MET A 33 3.23 4.81 -9.15
C MET A 33 2.28 5.22 -8.00
N PHE A 34 1.84 6.48 -7.94
CA PHE A 34 0.81 6.89 -6.99
C PHE A 34 -0.50 6.15 -7.28
N ALA A 35 -1.05 5.42 -6.32
CA ALA A 35 -2.12 4.44 -6.56
C ALA A 35 -3.29 5.02 -7.37
N VAL A 36 -3.86 6.14 -6.94
CA VAL A 36 -4.96 6.81 -7.67
C VAL A 36 -4.56 7.20 -9.10
N SER A 37 -3.34 7.70 -9.31
CA SER A 37 -2.85 8.06 -10.65
C SER A 37 -2.61 6.82 -11.52
N LEU A 38 -2.18 5.72 -10.92
CA LEU A 38 -1.90 4.48 -11.62
C LEU A 38 -3.19 3.90 -12.22
N PHE A 39 -4.23 3.79 -11.40
CA PHE A 39 -5.53 3.26 -11.84
C PHE A 39 -6.28 4.24 -12.75
N SER A 40 -6.25 5.54 -12.50
CA SER A 40 -6.94 6.50 -13.40
C SER A 40 -6.34 6.56 -14.81
N LYS A 41 -5.10 6.11 -15.00
CA LYS A 41 -4.38 6.12 -16.28
C LYS A 41 -4.05 4.70 -16.78
N HIS A 42 -4.79 3.68 -16.34
CA HIS A 42 -4.46 2.29 -16.64
C HIS A 42 -4.40 2.02 -18.16
N GLU A 43 -5.34 2.56 -18.94
CA GLU A 43 -5.37 2.41 -20.40
C GLU A 43 -4.16 3.05 -21.08
N ASP A 44 -3.76 4.24 -20.64
CA ASP A 44 -2.59 4.95 -21.15
C ASP A 44 -1.30 4.17 -20.87
N PHE A 45 -1.19 3.59 -19.67
CA PHE A 45 -0.05 2.75 -19.32
C PHE A 45 -0.05 1.44 -20.11
N ALA A 46 -1.19 0.79 -20.29
CA ALA A 46 -1.30 -0.40 -21.13
C ALA A 46 -0.82 -0.10 -22.56
N ARG A 47 -1.29 1.00 -23.15
CA ARG A 47 -0.85 1.46 -24.48
C ARG A 47 0.66 1.70 -24.53
N LYS A 48 1.20 2.45 -23.56
CA LYS A 48 2.65 2.72 -23.48
C LYS A 48 3.45 1.43 -23.40
N LEU A 49 3.08 0.52 -22.50
CA LEU A 49 3.76 -0.75 -22.30
C LEU A 49 3.71 -1.64 -23.55
N LEU A 50 2.62 -1.61 -24.32
CA LEU A 50 2.53 -2.34 -25.59
C LEU A 50 3.41 -1.75 -26.70
N THR A 51 3.61 -0.43 -26.71
CA THR A 51 4.30 0.26 -27.80
C THR A 51 5.80 0.50 -27.58
N VAL A 52 6.25 0.48 -26.33
CA VAL A 52 7.65 0.74 -25.97
C VAL A 52 8.48 -0.55 -26.05
N ASP A 53 9.67 -0.43 -26.64
CA ASP A 53 10.69 -1.47 -26.64
C ASP A 53 11.15 -1.75 -25.20
N GLY A 54 11.00 -2.99 -24.74
CA GLY A 54 11.24 -3.39 -23.34
C GLY A 54 10.02 -3.26 -22.41
N GLY A 55 8.84 -2.89 -22.92
CA GLY A 55 7.60 -2.81 -22.13
C GLY A 55 7.19 -4.15 -21.48
N GLU A 56 7.40 -5.28 -22.17
CA GLU A 56 7.24 -6.62 -21.58
C GLU A 56 8.14 -6.81 -20.35
N LYS A 57 9.40 -6.39 -20.46
CA LYS A 57 10.38 -6.51 -19.38
C LYS A 57 10.01 -5.63 -18.20
N TRP A 58 9.60 -4.38 -18.45
CA TRP A 58 9.06 -3.50 -17.41
C TRP A 58 7.89 -4.16 -16.68
N PHE A 59 6.91 -4.69 -17.42
CA PHE A 59 5.73 -5.31 -16.83
C PHE A 59 6.07 -6.56 -16.03
N SER A 60 7.00 -7.38 -16.53
CA SER A 60 7.51 -8.55 -15.81
C SER A 60 8.18 -8.14 -14.51
N GLU A 61 9.08 -7.15 -14.55
CA GLU A 61 9.75 -6.63 -13.36
C GLU A 61 8.73 -6.06 -12.37
N PHE A 62 7.79 -5.22 -12.82
CA PHE A 62 6.70 -4.71 -11.98
C PHE A 62 5.93 -5.82 -11.28
N MET A 63 5.61 -6.92 -11.97
CA MET A 63 4.83 -8.01 -11.39
C MET A 63 5.64 -8.94 -10.47
N THR A 64 6.98 -8.97 -10.55
CA THR A 64 7.78 -10.05 -9.95
C THR A 64 9.06 -9.64 -9.21
N SER A 65 9.51 -8.37 -9.30
CA SER A 65 10.75 -7.89 -8.66
C SER A 65 10.76 -8.01 -7.14
N TRP A 66 9.59 -8.11 -6.52
CA TRP A 66 9.42 -8.28 -5.07
C TRP A 66 9.77 -9.69 -4.59
N ILE A 67 9.77 -10.69 -5.47
CA ILE A 67 9.94 -12.11 -5.09
C ILE A 67 11.21 -12.36 -4.26
N PRO A 68 12.40 -11.83 -4.62
CA PRO A 68 13.62 -12.07 -3.84
C PRO A 68 13.62 -11.39 -2.47
N ALA A 69 12.84 -10.32 -2.30
CA ALA A 69 12.82 -9.51 -1.08
C ALA A 69 11.82 -10.04 -0.04
N TYR A 70 10.77 -10.74 -0.48
CA TYR A 70 9.79 -11.31 0.43
C TYR A 70 10.29 -12.64 1.00
N SER A 71 10.39 -12.71 2.32
CA SER A 71 10.74 -13.91 3.08
C SER A 71 9.65 -14.20 4.11
N ASP A 72 9.46 -15.47 4.45
CA ASP A 72 8.51 -15.88 5.49
C ASP A 72 8.82 -15.26 6.87
N ASN A 73 10.04 -14.76 7.08
CA ASN A 73 10.44 -14.09 8.32
C ASN A 73 9.77 -12.74 8.52
N ILE A 74 9.52 -11.96 7.45
CA ILE A 74 8.84 -10.65 7.53
C ILE A 74 7.45 -10.79 8.18
N ARG A 75 6.74 -11.88 7.84
CA ARG A 75 5.40 -12.18 8.38
C ARG A 75 5.37 -12.33 9.90
N ASN A 76 6.45 -12.80 10.51
CA ASN A 76 6.50 -13.12 11.93
C ASN A 76 7.07 -11.98 12.79
N GLU A 77 7.85 -11.08 12.19
CA GLU A 77 8.56 -10.02 12.90
C GLU A 77 7.80 -8.68 12.90
N ASP A 78 7.18 -8.29 11.78
CA ASP A 78 6.42 -7.05 11.66
C ASP A 78 5.09 -7.27 10.92
N PRO A 79 3.98 -7.47 11.66
CA PRO A 79 2.65 -7.64 11.06
C PRO A 79 2.16 -6.44 10.26
N TYR A 80 2.63 -5.22 10.57
CA TYR A 80 2.29 -4.03 9.82
C TYR A 80 2.99 -4.06 8.46
N GLU A 81 4.30 -4.36 8.43
CA GLU A 81 5.06 -4.46 7.18
C GLU A 81 4.53 -5.57 6.26
N ASP A 82 4.20 -6.76 6.80
CA ASP A 82 3.55 -7.85 6.04
C ASP A 82 2.21 -7.41 5.45
N SER A 83 1.39 -6.71 6.24
CA SER A 83 0.08 -6.20 5.78
C SER A 83 0.23 -5.18 4.66
N MET A 84 1.17 -4.25 4.79
CA MET A 84 1.47 -3.24 3.78
C MET A 84 2.06 -3.88 2.51
N PHE A 85 2.94 -4.87 2.65
CA PHE A 85 3.46 -5.63 1.53
C PHE A 85 2.36 -6.33 0.72
N ARG A 86 1.43 -7.01 1.41
CA ARG A 86 0.27 -7.65 0.76
C ARG A 86 -0.65 -6.65 0.09
N LEU A 87 -0.86 -5.48 0.71
CA LEU A 87 -1.62 -4.39 0.11
C LEU A 87 -1.00 -3.95 -1.23
N ASN A 88 0.32 -3.80 -1.29
CA ASN A 88 1.05 -3.52 -2.53
C ASN A 88 0.82 -4.61 -3.58
N LEU A 89 0.88 -5.89 -3.20
CA LEU A 89 0.60 -6.99 -4.12
C LEU A 89 -0.84 -6.99 -4.65
N LEU A 90 -1.83 -6.66 -3.82
CA LEU A 90 -3.23 -6.55 -4.25
C LEU A 90 -3.41 -5.45 -5.29
N PHE A 91 -2.75 -4.31 -5.10
CA PHE A 91 -2.72 -3.26 -6.12
C PHE A 91 -2.07 -3.74 -7.42
N LYS A 92 -0.89 -4.37 -7.35
CA LYS A 92 -0.18 -4.89 -8.53
C LYS A 92 -0.98 -5.92 -9.30
N LEU A 93 -1.63 -6.85 -8.61
CA LEU A 93 -2.49 -7.86 -9.22
C LEU A 93 -3.70 -7.23 -9.91
N SER A 94 -4.31 -6.23 -9.28
CA SER A 94 -5.46 -5.53 -9.85
C SER A 94 -5.06 -4.75 -11.09
N PHE A 95 -3.98 -3.98 -11.01
CA PHE A 95 -3.44 -3.21 -12.14
C PHE A 95 -2.98 -4.12 -13.29
N GLY A 96 -2.25 -5.20 -12.99
CA GLY A 96 -1.79 -6.14 -14.01
C GLY A 96 -2.93 -6.77 -14.80
N LYS A 97 -4.07 -7.05 -14.16
CA LYS A 97 -5.26 -7.55 -14.86
C LYS A 97 -5.92 -6.48 -15.74
N LEU A 98 -5.94 -5.22 -15.30
CA LEU A 98 -6.44 -4.10 -16.12
C LEU A 98 -5.55 -3.90 -17.35
N VAL A 99 -4.23 -3.95 -17.19
CA VAL A 99 -3.30 -3.88 -18.33
C VAL A 99 -3.57 -4.98 -19.35
N ILE A 100 -3.84 -6.23 -18.91
CA ILE A 100 -4.24 -7.31 -19.84
C ILE A 100 -5.57 -6.98 -20.53
N TYR A 101 -6.58 -6.56 -19.77
CA TYR A 101 -7.90 -6.22 -20.30
C TYR A 101 -7.84 -5.17 -21.40
N ASP A 102 -7.09 -4.08 -21.18
CA ASP A 102 -6.91 -3.01 -22.15
C ASP A 102 -6.08 -3.48 -23.35
N SER A 103 -5.03 -4.25 -23.10
CA SER A 103 -4.13 -4.73 -24.15
C SER A 103 -4.82 -5.69 -25.12
N GLU A 104 -5.69 -6.56 -24.61
CA GLU A 104 -6.52 -7.44 -25.44
C GLU A 104 -7.51 -6.64 -26.28
N GLN A 105 -8.13 -5.60 -25.70
CA GLN A 105 -9.03 -4.73 -26.44
C GLN A 105 -8.31 -3.99 -27.56
N MET A 106 -7.11 -3.48 -27.30
CA MET A 106 -6.29 -2.78 -28.30
C MET A 106 -5.85 -3.69 -29.45
N LEU A 107 -5.46 -4.94 -29.15
CA LEU A 107 -4.93 -5.86 -30.15
C LEU A 107 -6.01 -6.63 -30.92
N TYR A 108 -7.05 -7.10 -30.22
CA TYR A 108 -8.05 -8.02 -30.77
C TYR A 108 -9.43 -7.38 -30.97
N GLY A 109 -9.65 -6.16 -30.47
CA GLY A 109 -10.95 -5.51 -30.46
C GLY A 109 -11.98 -6.17 -29.52
N LYS A 110 -11.53 -7.09 -28.67
CA LYS A 110 -12.35 -7.82 -27.69
C LYS A 110 -11.53 -8.21 -26.46
N HIS A 111 -12.21 -8.33 -25.33
CA HIS A 111 -11.63 -8.88 -24.11
C HIS A 111 -11.69 -10.42 -24.13
N ILE A 112 -10.58 -11.08 -23.79
CA ILE A 112 -10.44 -12.54 -23.85
C ILE A 112 -10.26 -13.11 -22.44
N SER A 113 -9.40 -12.49 -21.62
CA SER A 113 -9.00 -13.01 -20.31
C SER A 113 -9.78 -12.41 -19.15
N VAL A 114 -10.29 -11.18 -19.29
CA VAL A 114 -11.00 -10.45 -18.24
C VAL A 114 -12.35 -10.02 -18.79
N SER A 115 -13.46 -10.43 -18.13
CA SER A 115 -14.79 -10.02 -18.57
C SER A 115 -15.11 -8.58 -18.17
N MET A 116 -16.14 -7.97 -18.77
CA MET A 116 -16.60 -6.63 -18.37
C MET A 116 -17.01 -6.57 -16.89
N ASN A 117 -17.61 -7.64 -16.36
CA ASN A 117 -17.97 -7.71 -14.94
C ASN A 117 -16.73 -7.77 -14.04
N ASP A 118 -15.71 -8.53 -14.46
CA ASP A 118 -14.43 -8.60 -13.72
C ASP A 118 -13.71 -7.25 -13.77
N TYR A 119 -13.73 -6.55 -14.90
CA TYR A 119 -13.20 -5.19 -15.03
C TYR A 119 -13.85 -4.24 -14.02
N ILE A 120 -15.18 -4.23 -13.93
CA ILE A 120 -15.91 -3.40 -12.95
C ILE A 120 -15.47 -3.75 -11.52
N GLN A 121 -15.35 -5.05 -11.20
CA GLN A 121 -14.89 -5.49 -9.88
C GLN A 121 -13.44 -5.10 -9.60
N LEU A 122 -12.55 -5.11 -10.60
CA LEU A 122 -11.17 -4.66 -10.46
C LEU A 122 -11.09 -3.16 -10.18
N MET A 123 -11.91 -2.35 -10.86
CA MET A 123 -11.97 -0.90 -10.61
C MET A 123 -12.55 -0.59 -9.22
N GLN A 124 -13.58 -1.31 -8.79
CA GLN A 124 -14.12 -1.20 -7.43
C GLN A 124 -13.09 -1.64 -6.38
N LEU A 125 -12.37 -2.73 -6.65
CA LEU A 125 -11.29 -3.19 -5.77
C LEU A 125 -10.20 -2.13 -5.66
N ALA A 126 -9.76 -1.53 -6.77
CA ALA A 126 -8.76 -0.47 -6.75
C ALA A 126 -9.18 0.72 -5.89
N GLN A 127 -10.44 1.16 -6.00
CA GLN A 127 -11.00 2.23 -5.15
C GLN A 127 -11.03 1.83 -3.67
N ASN A 128 -11.44 0.59 -3.38
CA ASN A 128 -11.47 0.08 -2.00
C ASN A 128 -10.07 -0.06 -1.40
N LEU A 129 -9.08 -0.46 -2.20
CA LEU A 129 -7.68 -0.54 -1.77
C LEU A 129 -7.13 0.86 -1.46
N ASP A 130 -7.42 1.86 -2.30
CA ASP A 130 -7.04 3.25 -2.05
C ASP A 130 -7.67 3.79 -0.76
N LEU A 131 -8.98 3.61 -0.58
CA LEU A 131 -9.66 3.94 0.67
C LEU A 131 -9.05 3.21 1.88
N TYR A 132 -8.72 1.94 1.71
CA TYR A 132 -8.07 1.15 2.75
C TYR A 132 -6.72 1.73 3.14
N THR A 133 -5.89 2.22 2.20
CA THR A 133 -4.62 2.89 2.53
C THR A 133 -4.85 4.08 3.47
N MET A 134 -5.84 4.93 3.16
CA MET A 134 -6.18 6.10 3.97
C MET A 134 -6.66 5.70 5.38
N LEU A 135 -7.53 4.71 5.48
CA LEU A 135 -8.06 4.23 6.76
C LEU A 135 -6.98 3.55 7.60
N ASN A 136 -6.11 2.77 6.95
CA ASN A 136 -4.99 2.11 7.60
C ASN A 136 -3.99 3.14 8.16
N ASP A 137 -3.62 4.16 7.38
CA ASP A 137 -2.73 5.25 7.80
C ASP A 137 -3.30 6.07 8.97
N SER A 138 -4.62 6.24 8.99
CA SER A 138 -5.31 6.99 10.04
C SER A 138 -5.39 6.21 11.37
N ARG A 139 -5.44 4.88 11.31
CA ARG A 139 -5.71 4.03 12.48
C ARG A 139 -4.46 3.33 13.01
N ASN A 140 -3.62 2.84 12.12
CA ASN A 140 -2.47 1.99 12.40
C ASN A 140 -1.17 2.75 12.14
N MET A 141 -0.04 2.19 12.55
CA MET A 141 1.29 2.73 12.30
C MET A 141 2.31 1.59 12.26
N CYS A 142 3.49 1.86 11.70
CA CYS A 142 4.64 0.98 11.80
C CYS A 142 5.11 0.80 13.25
N VAL A 143 5.97 -0.19 13.47
CA VAL A 143 6.64 -0.37 14.76
C VAL A 143 7.35 0.93 15.15
N PHE A 144 7.07 1.39 16.37
CA PHE A 144 7.62 2.63 16.90
C PHE A 144 8.10 2.48 18.35
N PRO A 145 9.34 2.91 18.68
CA PRO A 145 10.37 3.37 17.74
C PRO A 145 10.84 2.25 16.81
N GLU A 146 11.27 2.61 15.61
CA GLU A 146 11.74 1.64 14.61
C GLU A 146 12.96 0.87 15.12
N ASN A 147 13.03 -0.43 14.82
CA ASN A 147 14.19 -1.24 15.16
C ASN A 147 15.40 -0.81 14.32
N ILE A 148 16.56 -0.65 14.96
CA ILE A 148 17.82 -0.33 14.26
C ILE A 148 18.64 -1.61 14.15
N ASN A 149 18.89 -2.08 12.92
CA ASN A 149 19.64 -3.31 12.64
C ASN A 149 19.12 -4.54 13.42
N GLY A 150 17.80 -4.72 13.44
CA GLY A 150 17.13 -5.82 14.15
C GLY A 150 17.16 -5.68 15.69
N LYS A 151 17.64 -4.55 16.22
CA LYS A 151 17.65 -4.30 17.67
C LYS A 151 16.46 -3.43 18.07
N PRO A 152 15.67 -3.86 19.08
CA PRO A 152 14.54 -3.08 19.56
C PRO A 152 15.02 -1.71 20.04
N GLN A 153 14.29 -0.68 19.64
CA GLN A 153 14.47 0.67 20.15
C GLN A 153 13.34 0.98 21.13
N TYR A 154 13.64 1.87 22.07
CA TYR A 154 12.71 2.25 23.12
C TYR A 154 12.51 3.75 23.09
N ILE A 155 11.31 4.19 23.49
CA ILE A 155 11.04 5.60 23.72
C ILE A 155 12.04 6.08 24.79
N PRO A 156 12.75 7.20 24.58
CA PRO A 156 13.76 7.66 25.52
C PRO A 156 13.20 7.87 26.93
N ASP A 157 14.10 7.84 27.92
CA ASP A 157 13.74 8.12 29.31
C ASP A 157 12.99 9.46 29.42
N ASN A 158 11.93 9.45 30.23
CA ASN A 158 11.07 10.61 30.47
C ASN A 158 10.35 11.12 29.19
N CYS A 159 10.18 10.27 28.18
CA CYS A 159 9.36 10.53 27.01
C CYS A 159 8.18 9.55 26.91
N PHE A 160 7.10 9.99 26.25
CA PHE A 160 5.86 9.25 26.13
C PHE A 160 5.32 9.31 24.71
N PHE A 161 4.69 8.22 24.29
CA PHE A 161 3.90 8.14 23.06
C PHE A 161 2.41 8.13 23.45
N MET A 162 1.66 9.14 23.00
CA MET A 162 0.25 9.31 23.35
C MET A 162 -0.63 9.21 22.12
N MET A 163 -1.73 8.48 22.26
CA MET A 163 -2.72 8.28 21.21
C MET A 163 -4.08 8.74 21.68
N GLY A 164 -4.86 9.35 20.79
CA GLY A 164 -6.27 9.60 21.09
C GLY A 164 -7.11 8.34 20.96
N ASP A 165 -8.14 8.24 21.78
CA ASP A 165 -9.08 7.11 21.72
C ASP A 165 -9.88 7.12 20.40
N ASN A 166 -10.26 8.31 19.92
CA ASN A 166 -10.93 8.47 18.64
C ASN A 166 -9.91 8.45 17.49
N ARG A 167 -9.42 7.27 17.16
CA ARG A 167 -8.29 7.07 16.23
C ARG A 167 -8.43 7.79 14.88
N PHE A 168 -9.64 7.83 14.31
CA PHE A 168 -9.91 8.47 13.01
C PHE A 168 -10.01 10.00 13.09
N ASN A 169 -10.22 10.56 14.29
CA ASN A 169 -10.37 11.99 14.52
C ASN A 169 -9.32 12.51 15.52
N SER A 170 -8.15 11.87 15.57
CA SER A 170 -7.09 12.27 16.47
C SER A 170 -5.82 12.51 15.67
N LEU A 171 -5.41 13.78 15.65
CA LEU A 171 -4.08 14.17 15.21
C LEU A 171 -3.14 14.06 16.41
N ASP A 172 -2.74 12.82 16.71
CA ASP A 172 -1.91 12.50 17.86
C ASP A 172 -0.46 12.23 17.45
N MET A 173 0.29 11.57 18.33
CA MET A 173 1.71 11.32 18.14
C MET A 173 2.05 10.36 17.02
N ARG A 174 1.06 9.72 16.39
CA ARG A 174 1.27 8.96 15.15
C ARG A 174 1.53 9.86 13.94
N HIS A 175 1.05 11.10 13.97
CA HIS A 175 0.82 11.87 12.74
C HIS A 175 1.53 13.23 12.71
N SER A 176 1.90 13.63 11.50
CA SER A 176 2.33 14.97 11.14
C SER A 176 1.15 15.83 10.68
N TYR A 177 1.33 17.15 10.67
CA TYR A 177 0.40 18.06 9.99
C TYR A 177 0.57 18.00 8.47
N ASP A 178 1.76 17.64 8.00
CA ASP A 178 2.11 17.61 6.60
C ASP A 178 1.80 16.26 5.96
N LEU A 179 1.27 16.31 4.73
CA LEU A 179 1.08 15.14 3.88
C LEU A 179 2.36 14.87 3.10
N LYS A 180 2.80 13.61 3.09
CA LYS A 180 3.93 13.15 2.29
C LYS A 180 3.53 11.95 1.44
N THR A 181 4.12 11.87 0.25
CA THR A 181 4.03 10.68 -0.59
C THR A 181 5.04 9.65 -0.10
N VAL A 182 4.56 8.46 0.24
CA VAL A 182 5.41 7.35 0.71
C VAL A 182 5.13 6.09 -0.08
N LYS A 183 6.10 5.18 -0.12
CA LYS A 183 5.91 3.83 -0.64
C LYS A 183 4.97 3.05 0.26
N ILE A 184 4.14 2.19 -0.34
CA ILE A 184 3.37 1.21 0.43
C ILE A 184 4.31 0.23 1.12
N THR A 185 5.37 -0.22 0.44
CA THR A 185 6.41 -1.08 1.04
C THR A 185 7.79 -0.75 0.49
N ASN A 186 8.82 -0.93 1.31
CA ASN A 186 10.22 -0.80 0.89
C ASN A 186 10.79 -2.09 0.29
N LEU A 187 10.06 -3.21 0.40
CA LEU A 187 10.46 -4.54 -0.07
C LEU A 187 10.28 -4.72 -1.58
N ASP A 188 9.96 -3.66 -2.31
CA ASP A 188 9.64 -3.73 -3.73
C ASP A 188 10.06 -2.44 -4.44
N GLU A 189 10.95 -2.58 -5.42
CA GLU A 189 11.46 -1.47 -6.23
C GLU A 189 10.31 -0.72 -6.90
N TYR A 190 9.30 -1.46 -7.38
CA TYR A 190 8.12 -0.95 -8.06
C TYR A 190 6.91 -0.84 -7.13
N SER A 191 7.13 -0.58 -5.83
CA SER A 191 6.02 -0.38 -4.90
C SER A 191 5.19 0.84 -5.29
N LEU A 192 3.87 0.71 -5.19
CA LEU A 192 2.97 1.84 -5.35
C LEU A 192 3.15 2.85 -4.21
N HIS A 193 2.73 4.08 -4.47
CA HIS A 193 2.79 5.17 -3.50
C HIS A 193 1.40 5.59 -3.05
N TYR A 194 1.32 6.11 -1.83
CA TYR A 194 0.10 6.70 -1.27
C TYR A 194 0.44 7.95 -0.44
N SER A 195 -0.58 8.72 -0.10
CA SER A 195 -0.44 9.90 0.75
C SER A 195 -0.55 9.50 2.22
N SER A 196 0.49 9.79 3.00
CA SER A 196 0.56 9.44 4.41
C SER A 196 0.80 10.69 5.26
N ARG A 197 0.23 10.69 6.46
CA ARG A 197 0.61 11.63 7.54
C ARG A 197 1.40 10.93 8.64
N LEU A 198 1.69 9.64 8.52
CA LEU A 198 2.41 8.92 9.56
C LEU A 198 3.81 9.51 9.77
N GLU A 199 4.02 10.00 10.98
CA GLU A 199 5.29 10.45 11.51
C GLU A 199 5.27 10.24 13.02
N PRO A 200 5.38 8.97 13.46
CA PRO A 200 5.37 8.63 14.87
C PRO A 200 6.45 9.40 15.64
N LYS A 201 6.08 10.04 16.75
CA LYS A 201 6.94 10.88 17.59
C LYS A 201 6.62 10.72 19.06
N TYR A 202 7.51 11.14 19.95
CA TYR A 202 7.25 11.14 21.40
C TYR A 202 7.28 12.56 21.96
N VAL A 203 6.77 12.73 23.18
CA VAL A 203 6.89 13.98 23.93
C VAL A 203 7.64 13.76 25.23
N ASN A 204 8.50 14.72 25.60
CA ASN A 204 9.14 14.72 26.91
C ASN A 204 8.14 15.16 28.02
N ALA A 205 8.24 14.54 29.19
CA ALA A 205 7.39 14.82 30.35
C ALA A 205 7.40 16.30 30.76
N LYS A 206 8.50 17.03 30.52
CA LYS A 206 8.60 18.47 30.79
C LYS A 206 7.55 19.31 30.05
N LYS A 207 6.94 18.79 28.98
CA LYS A 207 5.86 19.43 28.23
C LYS A 207 4.46 19.04 28.74
N MET A 208 4.36 18.13 29.71
CA MET A 208 3.08 17.70 30.28
C MET A 208 2.68 18.60 31.43
N LEU A 209 1.44 19.08 31.41
CA LEU A 209 0.91 19.97 32.46
C LEU A 209 0.35 19.21 33.66
N GLY A 210 -0.04 17.95 33.49
CA GLY A 210 -0.62 17.12 34.55
C GLY A 210 -1.40 15.93 34.02
N GLY A 211 -2.03 15.18 34.93
CA GLY A 211 -2.92 14.06 34.60
C GLY A 211 -4.39 14.48 34.52
N THR A 212 -5.21 13.65 33.87
CA THR A 212 -6.66 13.85 33.77
C THR A 212 -7.41 13.02 34.81
N SER A 213 -8.40 13.60 35.49
CA SER A 213 -9.32 12.83 36.34
C SER A 213 -10.47 12.25 35.51
N PHE A 214 -10.66 10.94 35.59
CA PHE A 214 -11.78 10.26 34.93
C PHE A 214 -13.12 10.67 35.55
N ARG A 215 -14.08 11.06 34.71
CA ARG A 215 -15.45 11.38 35.12
C ARG A 215 -16.38 10.27 34.68
N PHE A 216 -17.01 9.59 35.65
CA PHE A 216 -18.08 8.64 35.36
C PHE A 216 -19.46 9.30 35.53
N TRP A 217 -20.31 9.23 34.50
CA TRP A 217 -21.69 9.73 34.57
C TRP A 217 -22.58 8.99 33.56
N PRO A 218 -23.86 8.71 33.88
CA PRO A 218 -24.51 8.93 35.17
C PRO A 218 -24.11 7.88 36.22
N LEU A 219 -23.98 8.31 37.48
CA LEU A 219 -23.47 7.48 38.58
C LEU A 219 -24.30 6.21 38.82
N ASN A 220 -25.59 6.24 38.50
CA ASN A 220 -26.50 5.09 38.63
C ASN A 220 -26.22 3.95 37.64
N ARG A 221 -25.27 4.11 36.70
CA ARG A 221 -24.86 3.06 35.75
C ARG A 221 -23.58 2.33 36.14
N ILE A 222 -23.00 2.60 37.32
CA ILE A 222 -21.89 1.80 37.85
C ILE A 222 -22.44 0.45 38.31
N GLY A 223 -22.25 -0.59 37.51
CA GLY A 223 -22.53 -1.97 37.91
C GLY A 223 -21.39 -2.54 38.75
N ILE A 224 -21.67 -2.97 39.98
CA ILE A 224 -20.72 -3.72 40.80
C ILE A 224 -20.95 -5.21 40.54
N LEU A 225 -19.93 -5.94 40.07
CA LEU A 225 -19.98 -7.40 39.93
C LEU A 225 -20.16 -8.02 41.33
N LYS A 226 -21.34 -8.60 41.60
CA LYS A 226 -21.54 -9.43 42.79
C LYS A 226 -20.72 -10.71 42.62
N LYS A 227 -19.67 -10.89 43.43
CA LYS A 227 -19.03 -12.20 43.61
C LYS A 227 -20.10 -13.16 44.17
N THR A 228 -20.56 -14.09 43.35
CA THR A 228 -21.26 -15.27 43.83
C THR A 228 -20.28 -16.09 44.67
N LYS A 229 -20.57 -16.26 45.96
CA LYS A 229 -19.85 -17.23 46.80
C LYS A 229 -20.14 -18.62 46.22
N LYS A 230 -19.08 -19.36 45.88
CA LYS A 230 -19.15 -20.80 45.63
C LYS A 230 -19.52 -21.53 46.92
#